data_AF-A0A6G0XPY5-F1
#
_entry.id   AF-A0A6G0XPY5-F1
#
_cell.length_a   1.000
_cell.length_b   1.000
_cell.length_c   1.000
_cell.angle_alpha   90.00
_cell.angle_beta   90.00
_cell.angle_gamma   90.00
#
_symmetry.space_group_name_H-M   'P 1'
#
loop_
_entity.id
_entity.type
_entity.pdbx_description
1 polymer ?
#
loop_
_entity_poly.entity_id
_entity_poly.type
_entity_poly.pdbx_seq_one_letter_code
_entity_poly.pdbx_strand_id
1 'polypeptide(L)'
;MNTLFSKIAACRDTLDGYSGAYTMTSALKKLRSSLKRAKMESKDVVVEHMLPLAASVKSKLLSSLDATVVQATCGVVASFARQLGAAFAPFADVLLVPLLDAACVRRKSADDDAAISMASTYCVEALAATTLLSVETLYAYFKTARATRNHRTEGGWKRHLVVKLLGITVETCTKEELEPQYSLLKEFVREALHDNFLLVRVEARQVFSSLYDTWPERVNEFVYLPAPRIRAVLMADGYATTGIGLALQRKFQSKTPAAVKRDPPKVVGPRPAVNPPNVVDFHMLLVVQLLAVLFTATVAVWQRLPSFGRRMSKVEQPTRDPPVSKGKLVPSWNRPSIQRCKRARRSHPARTHGRRASGESSS
;
A
#
# COMPACT_ATOMS: atom_id res chain seq x y z
N MET A 1 25.76 -5.70 -28.83
CA MET A 1 24.36 -5.52 -28.36
C MET A 1 24.21 -6.13 -26.98
N ASN A 2 23.66 -5.37 -26.02
CA ASN A 2 23.59 -5.72 -24.60
C ASN A 2 22.91 -7.09 -24.37
N THR A 3 23.60 -7.98 -23.66
CA THR A 3 23.13 -9.34 -23.30
C THR A 3 21.79 -9.33 -22.56
N LEU A 4 21.38 -8.19 -21.98
CA LEU A 4 20.08 -8.02 -21.35
C LEU A 4 18.93 -7.94 -22.38
N PHE A 5 19.08 -7.18 -23.47
CA PHE A 5 18.00 -6.99 -24.45
C PHE A 5 17.69 -8.27 -25.22
N SER A 6 18.70 -9.08 -25.53
CA SER A 6 18.46 -10.42 -26.11
C SER A 6 17.73 -11.35 -25.15
N LYS A 7 17.92 -11.21 -23.83
CA LYS A 7 17.17 -11.96 -22.82
C LYS A 7 15.74 -11.45 -22.66
N ILE A 8 15.51 -10.14 -22.83
CA ILE A 8 14.16 -9.57 -22.86
C ILE A 8 13.40 -10.10 -24.07
N ALA A 9 14.01 -10.05 -25.27
CA ALA A 9 13.44 -10.60 -26.50
C ALA A 9 13.13 -12.10 -26.37
N ALA A 10 14.08 -12.92 -25.91
CA ALA A 10 13.84 -14.35 -25.71
C ALA A 10 12.72 -14.64 -24.67
N CYS A 11 12.62 -13.79 -23.64
CA CYS A 11 11.52 -13.88 -22.68
C CYS A 11 10.17 -13.56 -23.34
N ARG A 12 10.14 -12.55 -24.21
CA ARG A 12 8.97 -12.18 -25.01
C ARG A 12 8.53 -13.33 -25.89
N ASP A 13 9.43 -13.91 -26.68
CA ASP A 13 9.10 -15.00 -27.61
C ASP A 13 8.51 -16.21 -26.84
N THR A 14 9.04 -16.49 -25.65
CA THR A 14 8.52 -17.54 -24.78
C THR A 14 7.10 -17.23 -24.24
N LEU A 15 6.86 -15.97 -23.89
CA LEU A 15 5.57 -15.48 -23.39
C LEU A 15 4.51 -15.38 -24.48
N ASP A 16 4.91 -15.01 -25.71
CA ASP A 16 4.00 -14.84 -26.84
C ASP A 16 3.66 -16.19 -27.47
N GLY A 17 4.60 -17.14 -27.47
CA GLY A 17 4.36 -18.53 -27.87
C GLY A 17 3.35 -19.28 -27.01
N TYR A 18 2.85 -20.42 -27.52
CA TYR A 18 1.97 -21.37 -26.81
C TYR A 18 2.73 -22.22 -25.79
N SER A 19 3.52 -21.58 -24.93
CA SER A 19 4.24 -22.27 -23.86
C SER A 19 3.36 -22.47 -22.62
N GLY A 20 3.59 -23.55 -21.86
CA GLY A 20 2.94 -23.73 -20.57
C GLY A 20 3.35 -22.65 -19.55
N ALA A 21 2.48 -22.39 -18.55
CA ALA A 21 2.71 -21.36 -17.53
C ALA A 21 4.02 -21.54 -16.74
N TYR A 22 4.45 -22.79 -16.53
CA TYR A 22 5.75 -23.10 -15.92
C TYR A 22 6.94 -22.59 -16.74
N THR A 23 6.91 -22.78 -18.06
CA THR A 23 7.97 -22.31 -18.98
C THR A 23 8.03 -20.79 -18.98
N MET A 24 6.88 -20.13 -19.02
CA MET A 24 6.78 -18.67 -18.96
C MET A 24 7.32 -18.10 -17.64
N THR A 25 6.94 -18.68 -16.49
CA THR A 25 7.48 -18.24 -15.19
C THR A 25 8.99 -18.50 -15.05
N SER A 26 9.50 -19.57 -15.64
CA SER A 26 10.94 -19.84 -15.72
C SER A 26 11.68 -18.79 -16.55
N ALA A 27 11.12 -18.39 -17.70
CA ALA A 27 11.67 -17.32 -18.53
C ALA A 27 11.72 -15.98 -17.76
N LEU A 28 10.66 -15.61 -17.06
CA LEU A 28 10.62 -14.43 -16.19
C LEU A 28 11.67 -14.48 -15.06
N LYS A 29 11.85 -15.63 -14.40
CA LYS A 29 12.88 -15.82 -13.37
C LYS A 29 14.30 -15.69 -13.94
N LYS A 30 14.54 -16.18 -15.15
CA LYS A 30 15.82 -16.01 -15.87
C LYS A 30 16.05 -14.54 -16.19
N LEU A 31 15.04 -13.84 -16.72
CA LEU A 31 15.12 -12.40 -17.00
C LEU A 31 15.42 -11.59 -15.72
N ARG A 32 14.72 -11.87 -14.62
CA ARG A 32 15.01 -11.29 -13.29
C ARG A 32 16.47 -11.47 -12.87
N SER A 33 17.01 -12.66 -13.09
CA SER A 33 18.40 -12.97 -12.72
C SER A 33 19.40 -12.23 -13.61
N SER A 34 19.10 -12.03 -14.89
CA SER A 34 19.89 -11.21 -15.79
C SER A 34 19.83 -9.74 -15.42
N LEU A 35 18.64 -9.21 -15.09
CA LEU A 35 18.47 -7.81 -14.67
C LEU A 35 19.29 -7.49 -13.43
N LYS A 36 19.30 -8.39 -12.43
CA LYS A 36 20.11 -8.24 -11.21
C LYS A 36 21.61 -8.13 -11.45
N ARG A 37 22.12 -8.74 -12.53
CA ARG A 37 23.55 -8.77 -12.86
C ARG A 37 23.94 -7.67 -13.85
N ALA A 38 22.97 -7.07 -14.53
CA ALA A 38 23.24 -6.07 -15.54
C ALA A 38 23.70 -4.77 -14.87
N LYS A 39 24.82 -4.21 -15.34
CA LYS A 39 25.14 -2.80 -15.13
C LYS A 39 24.28 -2.01 -16.11
N MET A 40 23.27 -1.32 -15.60
CA MET A 40 22.29 -0.61 -16.41
C MET A 40 22.70 0.85 -16.53
N GLU A 41 22.99 1.32 -17.75
CA GLU A 41 23.29 2.73 -18.00
C GLU A 41 22.01 3.58 -18.00
N SER A 42 20.91 3.04 -18.52
CA SER A 42 19.57 3.66 -18.46
C SER A 42 18.51 2.64 -18.10
N LYS A 43 17.69 2.98 -17.08
CA LYS A 43 16.57 2.16 -16.63
C LYS A 43 15.35 2.31 -17.55
N ASP A 44 15.16 3.50 -18.12
CA ASP A 44 14.02 3.82 -18.98
C ASP A 44 14.06 3.00 -20.27
N VAL A 45 15.23 2.89 -20.90
CA VAL A 45 15.43 2.04 -22.10
C VAL A 45 15.10 0.58 -21.81
N VAL A 46 15.46 0.09 -20.62
CA VAL A 46 15.14 -1.30 -20.26
C VAL A 46 13.65 -1.49 -20.05
N VAL A 47 12.96 -0.52 -19.45
CA VAL A 47 11.50 -0.57 -19.29
C VAL A 47 10.80 -0.51 -20.64
N GLU A 48 11.25 0.32 -21.57
CA GLU A 48 10.72 0.40 -22.93
C GLU A 48 10.74 -0.98 -23.62
N HIS A 49 11.87 -1.69 -23.54
CA HIS A 49 11.98 -3.04 -24.08
C HIS A 49 11.15 -4.07 -23.30
N MET A 50 10.93 -3.87 -22.00
CA MET A 50 10.10 -4.76 -21.18
C MET A 50 8.61 -4.53 -21.37
N LEU A 51 8.17 -3.33 -21.74
CA LEU A 51 6.75 -2.94 -21.82
C LEU A 51 5.88 -3.91 -22.64
N PRO A 52 6.33 -4.43 -23.82
CA PRO A 52 5.59 -5.43 -24.57
C PRO A 52 5.26 -6.71 -23.77
N LEU A 53 6.09 -7.07 -22.77
CA LEU A 53 5.85 -8.25 -21.93
C LEU A 53 4.62 -8.08 -21.02
N ALA A 54 4.23 -6.84 -20.71
CA ALA A 54 3.16 -6.55 -19.73
C ALA A 54 1.82 -7.16 -20.15
N ALA A 55 1.50 -7.13 -21.44
CA ALA A 55 0.27 -7.71 -21.98
C ALA A 55 0.20 -9.23 -21.74
N SER A 56 1.29 -9.95 -22.02
CA SER A 56 1.37 -11.41 -21.81
C SER A 56 1.43 -11.77 -20.34
N VAL A 57 2.10 -10.98 -19.49
CA VAL A 57 2.07 -11.15 -18.03
C VAL A 57 0.65 -11.00 -17.49
N LYS A 58 -0.08 -9.95 -17.92
CA LYS A 58 -1.46 -9.69 -17.55
C LYS A 58 -2.40 -10.83 -17.98
N SER A 59 -2.36 -11.19 -19.27
CA SER A 59 -3.38 -12.08 -19.87
C SER A 59 -3.13 -13.56 -19.63
N LYS A 60 -1.87 -14.01 -19.46
CA LYS A 60 -1.51 -15.43 -19.35
C LYS A 60 -1.06 -15.85 -17.94
N LEU A 61 -0.44 -14.96 -17.17
CA LEU A 61 0.18 -15.33 -15.88
C LEU A 61 -0.61 -14.86 -14.68
N LEU A 62 -1.01 -13.59 -14.64
CA LEU A 62 -1.81 -13.04 -13.53
C LEU A 62 -3.25 -13.55 -13.53
N SER A 63 -3.75 -13.98 -14.69
CA SER A 63 -5.05 -14.64 -14.85
C SER A 63 -5.03 -16.13 -14.53
N SER A 64 -3.85 -16.71 -14.26
CA SER A 64 -3.71 -18.14 -13.99
C SER A 64 -4.46 -18.56 -12.72
N LEU A 65 -5.04 -19.76 -12.75
CA LEU A 65 -5.66 -20.38 -11.58
C LEU A 65 -4.62 -21.06 -10.67
N ASP A 66 -3.39 -21.24 -11.15
CA ASP A 66 -2.31 -21.86 -10.38
C ASP A 66 -1.63 -20.80 -9.49
N ALA A 67 -1.81 -20.96 -8.17
CA ALA A 67 -1.22 -20.08 -7.18
C ALA A 67 0.32 -19.98 -7.28
N THR A 68 0.99 -21.07 -7.66
CA THR A 68 2.46 -21.12 -7.83
C THR A 68 2.90 -20.21 -8.98
N VAL A 69 2.13 -20.18 -10.08
CA VAL A 69 2.38 -19.33 -11.25
C VAL A 69 2.21 -17.87 -10.88
N VAL A 70 1.10 -17.52 -10.21
CA VAL A 70 0.84 -16.14 -9.80
C VAL A 70 1.88 -15.66 -8.79
N GLN A 71 2.22 -16.47 -7.79
CA GLN A 71 3.27 -16.17 -6.81
C GLN A 71 4.62 -15.90 -7.45
N ALA A 72 5.05 -16.77 -8.36
CA ALA A 72 6.30 -16.61 -9.08
C ALA A 72 6.30 -15.32 -9.90
N THR A 73 5.19 -15.02 -10.57
CA THR A 73 5.01 -13.82 -11.40
C THR A 73 5.05 -12.56 -10.55
N CYS A 74 4.26 -12.50 -9.48
CA CYS A 74 4.25 -11.41 -8.49
C CYS A 74 5.64 -11.16 -7.90
N GLY A 75 6.36 -12.23 -7.52
CA GLY A 75 7.72 -12.12 -7.00
C GLY A 75 8.74 -11.59 -8.02
N VAL A 76 8.54 -11.83 -9.32
CA VAL A 76 9.36 -11.25 -10.39
C VAL A 76 9.01 -9.79 -10.61
N VAL A 77 7.73 -9.44 -10.73
CA VAL A 77 7.25 -8.06 -10.93
C VAL A 77 7.71 -7.16 -9.79
N ALA A 78 7.51 -7.57 -8.53
CA ALA A 78 8.00 -6.82 -7.37
C ALA A 78 9.53 -6.65 -7.37
N SER A 79 10.27 -7.64 -7.89
CA SER A 79 11.72 -7.55 -8.02
C SER A 79 12.16 -6.61 -9.14
N PHE A 80 11.40 -6.50 -10.23
CA PHE A 80 11.64 -5.53 -11.28
C PHE A 80 11.40 -4.12 -10.77
N ALA A 81 10.27 -3.88 -10.10
CA ALA A 81 9.93 -2.59 -9.51
C ALA A 81 11.02 -2.08 -8.56
N ARG A 82 11.57 -2.93 -7.67
CA ARG A 82 12.68 -2.54 -6.79
C ARG A 82 13.98 -2.19 -7.52
N GLN A 83 14.27 -2.85 -8.63
CA GLN A 83 15.51 -2.59 -9.38
C GLN A 83 15.37 -1.33 -10.25
N LEU A 84 14.22 -1.17 -10.87
CA LEU A 84 13.95 -0.13 -11.84
C LEU A 84 13.47 1.17 -11.18
N GLY A 85 12.86 1.09 -9.99
CA GLY A 85 12.33 2.24 -9.27
C GLY A 85 11.26 2.98 -10.10
N ALA A 86 11.25 4.31 -10.04
CA ALA A 86 10.28 5.15 -10.73
C ALA A 86 10.15 4.86 -12.25
N ALA A 87 11.24 4.46 -12.92
CA ALA A 87 11.22 4.11 -14.34
C ALA A 87 10.23 2.97 -14.67
N PHE A 88 9.88 2.12 -13.69
CA PHE A 88 8.97 0.99 -13.87
C PHE A 88 7.48 1.39 -13.96
N ALA A 89 7.13 2.65 -13.71
CA ALA A 89 5.74 3.10 -13.68
C ALA A 89 4.91 2.70 -14.91
N PRO A 90 5.38 2.87 -16.17
CA PRO A 90 4.59 2.49 -17.36
C PRO A 90 4.22 0.99 -17.39
N PHE A 91 5.14 0.14 -16.92
CA PHE A 91 4.88 -1.31 -16.83
C PHE A 91 3.92 -1.62 -15.67
N ALA A 92 4.09 -0.94 -14.53
CA ALA A 92 3.23 -1.10 -13.36
C ALA A 92 1.78 -0.70 -13.66
N ASP A 93 1.55 0.38 -14.40
CA ASP A 93 0.20 0.87 -14.74
C ASP A 93 -0.62 -0.16 -15.53
N VAL A 94 0.03 -0.89 -16.46
CA VAL A 94 -0.63 -1.97 -17.23
C VAL A 94 -1.08 -3.13 -16.33
N LEU A 95 -0.31 -3.41 -15.28
CA LEU A 95 -0.53 -4.54 -14.38
C LEU A 95 -1.34 -4.19 -13.12
N LEU A 96 -1.49 -2.92 -12.78
CA LEU A 96 -2.03 -2.46 -11.50
C LEU A 96 -3.43 -3.02 -11.26
N VAL A 97 -4.36 -2.81 -12.18
CA VAL A 97 -5.75 -3.27 -12.03
C VAL A 97 -5.85 -4.81 -11.94
N PRO A 98 -5.23 -5.61 -12.84
CA PRO A 98 -5.19 -7.06 -12.70
C PRO A 98 -4.63 -7.54 -11.35
N LEU A 99 -3.58 -6.89 -10.85
CA LEU A 99 -2.99 -7.23 -9.56
C LEU A 99 -3.91 -6.86 -8.39
N LEU A 100 -4.63 -5.74 -8.46
CA LEU A 100 -5.64 -5.36 -7.47
C LEU A 100 -6.80 -6.35 -7.43
N ASP A 101 -7.27 -6.77 -8.60
CA ASP A 101 -8.32 -7.78 -8.72
C ASP A 101 -7.85 -9.11 -8.13
N ALA A 102 -6.64 -9.58 -8.48
CA ALA A 102 -6.04 -10.80 -7.94
C ALA A 102 -5.84 -10.72 -6.41
N ALA A 103 -5.41 -9.56 -5.89
CA ALA A 103 -5.25 -9.32 -4.47
C ALA A 103 -6.57 -9.40 -3.69
N CYS A 104 -7.70 -9.14 -4.35
CA CYS A 104 -9.03 -9.16 -3.75
C CYS A 104 -9.83 -10.44 -4.07
N VAL A 105 -9.20 -11.45 -4.68
CA VAL A 105 -9.85 -12.74 -4.96
C VAL A 105 -10.24 -13.43 -3.66
N ARG A 106 -11.50 -13.84 -3.58
CA ARG A 106 -12.05 -14.71 -2.53
C ARG A 106 -12.92 -15.77 -3.20
N ARG A 107 -12.35 -16.89 -3.66
CA ARG A 107 -13.16 -18.02 -4.16
C ARG A 107 -13.24 -19.12 -3.10
N LYS A 108 -13.90 -20.22 -3.47
CA LYS A 108 -14.33 -21.30 -2.58
C LYS A 108 -13.19 -22.23 -2.16
N SER A 109 -12.08 -22.29 -2.90
CA SER A 109 -10.88 -23.06 -2.54
C SER A 109 -9.97 -22.20 -1.68
N ALA A 110 -10.17 -22.27 -0.36
CA ALA A 110 -9.60 -21.32 0.59
C ALA A 110 -8.07 -21.17 0.49
N ASP A 111 -7.33 -22.25 0.18
CA ASP A 111 -5.86 -22.25 0.26
C ASP A 111 -5.20 -21.57 -0.94
N ASP A 112 -5.54 -21.97 -2.17
CA ASP A 112 -4.93 -21.40 -3.38
C ASP A 112 -5.35 -19.94 -3.59
N ASP A 113 -6.60 -19.59 -3.29
CA ASP A 113 -7.07 -18.22 -3.41
C ASP A 113 -6.40 -17.30 -2.38
N ALA A 114 -6.18 -17.78 -1.16
CA ALA A 114 -5.44 -17.02 -0.15
C ALA A 114 -3.97 -16.83 -0.57
N ALA A 115 -3.36 -17.85 -1.17
CA ALA A 115 -1.99 -17.79 -1.70
C ALA A 115 -1.86 -16.78 -2.85
N ILE A 116 -2.83 -16.74 -3.78
CA ILE A 116 -2.92 -15.74 -4.86
C ILE A 116 -3.10 -14.35 -4.28
N SER A 117 -4.12 -14.16 -3.44
CA SER A 117 -4.46 -12.88 -2.83
C SER A 117 -3.25 -12.29 -2.09
N MET A 118 -2.61 -13.07 -1.22
CA MET A 118 -1.45 -12.63 -0.45
C MET A 118 -0.27 -12.23 -1.35
N ALA A 119 0.03 -13.03 -2.38
CA ALA A 119 1.12 -12.75 -3.30
C ALA A 119 0.89 -11.47 -4.11
N SER A 120 -0.35 -11.28 -4.58
CA SER A 120 -0.74 -10.08 -5.32
C SER A 120 -0.76 -8.85 -4.42
N THR A 121 -1.25 -8.94 -3.18
CA THR A 121 -1.18 -7.85 -2.18
C THR A 121 0.27 -7.42 -1.96
N TYR A 122 1.17 -8.37 -1.69
CA TYR A 122 2.59 -8.06 -1.51
C TYR A 122 3.22 -7.44 -2.76
N CYS A 123 2.79 -7.89 -3.95
CA CYS A 123 3.25 -7.32 -5.21
C CYS A 123 2.83 -5.85 -5.33
N VAL A 124 1.54 -5.51 -5.15
CA VAL A 124 1.05 -4.13 -5.28
C VAL A 124 1.62 -3.21 -4.21
N GLU A 125 1.82 -3.68 -2.99
CA GLU A 125 2.51 -2.91 -1.94
C GLU A 125 3.96 -2.62 -2.31
N ALA A 126 4.66 -3.60 -2.90
CA ALA A 126 6.02 -3.38 -3.40
C ALA A 126 6.05 -2.39 -4.57
N LEU A 127 5.06 -2.41 -5.46
CA LEU A 127 4.91 -1.40 -6.51
C LEU A 127 4.70 -0.02 -5.90
N ALA A 128 3.74 0.13 -4.99
CA ALA A 128 3.45 1.40 -4.31
C ALA A 128 4.68 1.97 -3.58
N ALA A 129 5.52 1.10 -3.01
CA ALA A 129 6.69 1.53 -2.26
C ALA A 129 7.92 1.89 -3.12
N THR A 130 7.91 1.57 -4.42
CA THR A 130 9.10 1.72 -5.29
C THR A 130 8.84 2.48 -6.58
N THR A 131 7.57 2.66 -6.93
CA THR A 131 7.11 3.30 -8.16
C THR A 131 6.02 4.31 -7.82
N LEU A 132 5.96 5.42 -8.55
CA LEU A 132 4.83 6.34 -8.46
C LEU A 132 3.63 5.70 -9.16
N LEU A 133 2.69 5.19 -8.38
CA LEU A 133 1.44 4.65 -8.94
C LEU A 133 0.55 5.79 -9.43
N SER A 134 -0.18 5.54 -10.53
CA SER A 134 -1.22 6.45 -11.01
C SER A 134 -2.35 6.62 -9.97
N VAL A 135 -2.43 7.79 -9.33
CA VAL A 135 -3.50 8.12 -8.37
C VAL A 135 -4.86 8.11 -9.07
N GLU A 136 -4.90 8.52 -10.34
CA GLU A 136 -6.10 8.45 -11.19
C GLU A 136 -6.61 7.02 -11.31
N THR A 137 -5.73 6.06 -11.59
CA THR A 137 -6.10 4.64 -11.69
C THR A 137 -6.59 4.09 -10.36
N LEU A 138 -5.90 4.41 -9.25
CA LEU A 138 -6.32 4.00 -7.90
C LEU A 138 -7.69 4.58 -7.53
N TYR A 139 -7.94 5.85 -7.86
CA TYR A 139 -9.21 6.51 -7.57
C TYR A 139 -10.35 5.99 -8.44
N ALA A 140 -10.10 5.75 -9.73
CA ALA A 140 -11.05 5.10 -10.62
C ALA A 140 -11.44 3.71 -10.09
N TYR A 141 -10.45 2.90 -9.67
CA TYR A 141 -10.70 1.59 -9.07
C TYR A 141 -11.47 1.68 -7.73
N PHE A 142 -11.19 2.68 -6.91
CA PHE A 142 -11.95 2.96 -5.69
C PHE A 142 -13.43 3.21 -5.99
N LYS A 143 -13.73 4.06 -6.99
CA LYS A 143 -15.10 4.39 -7.39
C LYS A 143 -15.84 3.20 -8.00
N THR A 144 -15.20 2.41 -8.87
CA THR A 144 -15.83 1.21 -9.44
C THR A 144 -16.11 0.16 -8.36
N ALA A 145 -15.19 -0.04 -7.42
CA ALA A 145 -15.39 -0.94 -6.28
C ALA A 145 -16.57 -0.52 -5.39
N ARG A 146 -16.89 0.78 -5.31
CA ARG A 146 -18.06 1.31 -4.60
C ARG A 146 -19.38 0.94 -5.27
N ALA A 147 -19.41 0.88 -6.60
CA ALA A 147 -20.60 0.55 -7.39
C ALA A 147 -20.94 -0.95 -7.40
N THR A 148 -20.07 -1.82 -6.87
CA THR A 148 -20.31 -3.27 -6.84
C THR A 148 -21.49 -3.65 -5.93
N ARG A 149 -22.28 -4.64 -6.34
CA ARG A 149 -23.47 -5.12 -5.59
C ARG A 149 -23.13 -5.52 -4.15
N ASN A 150 -21.91 -6.05 -3.94
CA ASN A 150 -21.37 -6.48 -2.65
C ASN A 150 -20.45 -5.40 -2.01
N HIS A 151 -20.82 -4.12 -2.11
CA HIS A 151 -19.98 -3.00 -1.66
C HIS A 151 -19.58 -3.03 -0.17
N ARG A 152 -20.31 -3.79 0.68
CA ARG A 152 -20.02 -3.94 2.13
C ARG A 152 -18.99 -5.03 2.43
N THR A 153 -18.83 -6.02 1.56
CA THR A 153 -17.88 -7.12 1.73
C THR A 153 -16.75 -6.95 0.73
N GLU A 154 -16.88 -7.52 -0.46
CA GLU A 154 -15.83 -7.52 -1.50
C GLU A 154 -15.44 -6.11 -1.92
N GLY A 155 -16.42 -5.25 -2.23
CA GLY A 155 -16.15 -3.87 -2.61
C GLY A 155 -15.47 -3.09 -1.49
N GLY A 156 -15.78 -3.40 -0.22
CA GLY A 156 -15.16 -2.79 0.95
C GLY A 156 -13.67 -3.13 1.04
N TRP A 157 -13.30 -4.39 0.83
CA TRP A 157 -11.90 -4.83 0.82
C TRP A 157 -11.10 -4.23 -0.34
N LYS A 158 -11.68 -4.17 -1.54
CA LYS A 158 -11.09 -3.50 -2.70
C LYS A 158 -10.77 -2.03 -2.41
N ARG A 159 -11.77 -1.30 -1.88
CA ARG A 159 -11.59 0.11 -1.48
C ARG A 159 -10.57 0.28 -0.36
N HIS A 160 -10.55 -0.60 0.62
CA HIS A 160 -9.57 -0.57 1.70
C HIS A 160 -8.14 -0.75 1.16
N LEU A 161 -7.93 -1.74 0.28
CA LEU A 161 -6.62 -2.00 -0.32
C LEU A 161 -6.09 -0.78 -1.07
N VAL A 162 -6.89 -0.14 -1.93
CA VAL A 162 -6.41 1.03 -2.68
C VAL A 162 -6.12 2.25 -1.80
N VAL A 163 -6.85 2.45 -0.70
CA VAL A 163 -6.53 3.51 0.27
C VAL A 163 -5.24 3.19 1.01
N LYS A 164 -4.98 1.92 1.34
CA LYS A 164 -3.69 1.49 1.90
C LYS A 164 -2.54 1.77 0.94
N LEU A 165 -2.69 1.43 -0.35
CA LEU A 165 -1.67 1.72 -1.36
C LEU A 165 -1.45 3.23 -1.53
N LEU A 166 -2.52 4.03 -1.47
CA LEU A 166 -2.42 5.48 -1.47
C LEU A 166 -1.56 6.00 -0.32
N GLY A 167 -1.74 5.44 0.89
CA GLY A 167 -0.91 5.74 2.05
C GLY A 167 0.57 5.46 1.79
N ILE A 168 0.89 4.27 1.28
CA ILE A 168 2.26 3.90 0.91
C ILE A 168 2.83 4.89 -0.11
N THR A 169 2.09 5.20 -1.18
CA THR A 169 2.54 6.15 -2.21
C THR A 169 2.82 7.54 -1.64
N VAL A 170 1.93 8.06 -0.77
CA VAL A 170 2.13 9.38 -0.13
C VAL A 170 3.37 9.38 0.77
N GLU A 171 3.65 8.28 1.47
CA GLU A 171 4.82 8.17 2.35
C GLU A 171 6.14 7.99 1.61
N THR A 172 6.13 7.37 0.42
CA THR A 172 7.34 7.06 -0.34
C THR A 172 7.71 8.10 -1.39
N CYS A 173 6.74 8.81 -1.94
CA CYS A 173 6.97 9.82 -2.99
C CYS A 173 7.32 11.18 -2.41
N THR A 174 8.02 12.01 -3.17
CA THR A 174 8.32 13.38 -2.77
C THR A 174 7.12 14.29 -3.00
N LYS A 175 7.10 15.44 -2.32
CA LYS A 175 6.06 16.45 -2.49
C LYS A 175 5.94 16.88 -3.96
N GLU A 176 7.06 17.05 -4.65
CA GLU A 176 7.14 17.48 -6.04
C GLU A 176 6.52 16.45 -7.00
N GLU A 177 6.71 15.16 -6.72
CA GLU A 177 6.11 14.06 -7.50
C GLU A 177 4.59 14.01 -7.33
N LEU A 178 4.08 14.37 -6.16
CA LEU A 178 2.66 14.32 -5.82
C LEU A 178 1.91 15.62 -6.12
N GLU A 179 2.59 16.76 -6.20
CA GLU A 179 1.99 18.09 -6.41
C GLU A 179 1.04 18.14 -7.61
N PRO A 180 1.38 17.59 -8.80
CA PRO A 180 0.48 17.61 -9.95
C PRO A 180 -0.86 16.89 -9.70
N GLN A 181 -0.89 15.98 -8.72
CA GLN A 181 -2.03 15.15 -8.39
C GLN A 181 -2.70 15.58 -7.07
N TYR A 182 -2.29 16.69 -6.46
CA TYR A 182 -2.77 17.13 -5.14
C TYR A 182 -4.30 17.24 -5.05
N SER A 183 -4.94 17.88 -6.05
CA SER A 183 -6.40 18.05 -6.05
C SER A 183 -7.13 16.71 -6.02
N LEU A 184 -6.63 15.73 -6.78
CA LEU A 184 -7.18 14.38 -6.83
C LEU A 184 -6.93 13.62 -5.54
N LEU A 185 -5.72 13.71 -4.96
CA LEU A 185 -5.38 13.12 -3.67
C LEU A 185 -6.32 13.62 -2.56
N LYS A 186 -6.56 14.93 -2.53
CA LYS A 186 -7.46 15.58 -1.58
C LYS A 186 -8.89 15.06 -1.74
N GLU A 187 -9.39 14.98 -2.97
CA GLU A 187 -10.73 14.46 -3.25
C GLU A 187 -10.86 12.99 -2.83
N PHE A 188 -9.88 12.17 -3.18
CA PHE A 188 -9.84 10.74 -2.87
C PHE A 188 -9.87 10.51 -1.35
N VAL A 189 -8.97 11.17 -0.59
CA VAL A 189 -8.95 11.05 0.88
C VAL A 189 -10.25 11.55 1.50
N ARG A 190 -10.83 12.67 1.00
CA ARG A 190 -12.12 13.18 1.46
C ARG A 190 -13.22 12.12 1.29
N GLU A 191 -13.31 11.45 0.15
CA GLU A 191 -14.30 10.39 -0.05
C GLU A 191 -14.05 9.19 0.86
N ALA A 192 -12.80 8.75 0.98
CA ALA A 192 -12.42 7.60 1.79
C ALA A 192 -12.70 7.81 3.30
N LEU A 193 -12.53 9.03 3.81
CA LEU A 193 -12.89 9.38 5.19
C LEU A 193 -14.40 9.18 5.48
N HIS A 194 -15.24 9.31 4.45
CA HIS A 194 -16.69 9.15 4.53
C HIS A 194 -17.18 7.80 4.00
N ASP A 195 -16.29 6.83 3.76
CA ASP A 195 -16.67 5.53 3.25
C ASP A 195 -17.57 4.79 4.27
N ASN A 196 -18.49 3.95 3.79
CA ASN A 196 -19.35 3.16 4.66
C ASN A 196 -18.60 2.00 5.35
N PHE A 197 -17.48 1.55 4.79
CA PHE A 197 -16.68 0.45 5.32
C PHE A 197 -15.67 0.94 6.37
N LEU A 198 -15.71 0.37 7.57
CA LEU A 198 -14.91 0.84 8.71
C LEU A 198 -13.40 0.84 8.42
N LEU A 199 -12.89 -0.23 7.80
CA LEU A 199 -11.45 -0.36 7.51
C LEU A 199 -10.98 0.71 6.53
N VAL A 200 -11.79 1.08 5.53
CA VAL A 200 -11.48 2.20 4.62
C VAL A 200 -11.33 3.49 5.41
N ARG A 201 -12.28 3.79 6.31
CA ARG A 201 -12.21 5.01 7.12
C ARG A 201 -11.00 5.04 8.06
N VAL A 202 -10.63 3.90 8.64
CA VAL A 202 -9.45 3.78 9.52
C VAL A 202 -8.18 4.09 8.74
N GLU A 203 -8.00 3.44 7.59
CA GLU A 203 -6.85 3.65 6.73
C GLU A 203 -6.80 5.10 6.21
N ALA A 204 -7.94 5.64 5.77
CA ALA A 204 -8.05 7.01 5.28
C ALA A 204 -7.62 8.07 6.31
N ARG A 205 -7.79 7.81 7.62
CA ARG A 205 -7.29 8.72 8.67
C ARG A 205 -5.77 8.73 8.76
N GLN A 206 -5.12 7.59 8.53
CA GLN A 206 -3.66 7.50 8.43
C GLN A 206 -3.18 8.28 7.21
N VAL A 207 -3.73 7.98 6.04
CA VAL A 207 -3.38 8.68 4.79
C VAL A 207 -3.62 10.18 4.90
N PHE A 208 -4.73 10.61 5.50
CA PHE A 208 -5.05 12.02 5.73
C PHE A 208 -3.98 12.72 6.58
N SER A 209 -3.47 12.04 7.61
CA SER A 209 -2.40 12.58 8.45
C SER A 209 -1.08 12.69 7.69
N SER A 210 -0.70 11.64 6.94
CA SER A 210 0.50 11.67 6.08
C SER A 210 0.38 12.75 4.99
N LEU A 211 -0.81 12.95 4.42
CA LEU A 211 -1.07 13.99 3.43
C LEU A 211 -0.91 15.39 4.04
N TYR A 212 -1.40 15.61 5.27
CA TYR A 212 -1.17 16.87 5.98
C TYR A 212 0.32 17.13 6.21
N ASP A 213 1.08 16.12 6.63
CA ASP A 213 2.51 16.26 6.89
C ASP A 213 3.33 16.59 5.62
N THR A 214 2.81 16.24 4.43
CA THR A 214 3.40 16.60 3.13
C THR A 214 3.09 18.05 2.71
N TRP A 215 1.93 18.60 3.06
CA TRP A 215 1.52 19.98 2.79
C TRP A 215 1.06 20.74 4.06
N PRO A 216 1.92 20.90 5.08
CA PRO A 216 1.52 21.55 6.33
C PRO A 216 1.13 23.02 6.12
N GLU A 217 1.68 23.67 5.09
CA GLU A 217 1.33 25.04 4.73
C GLU A 217 -0.13 25.20 4.26
N ARG A 218 -0.78 24.10 3.85
CA ARG A 218 -2.20 24.09 3.42
C ARG A 218 -3.16 23.77 4.56
N VAL A 219 -2.75 23.93 5.82
CA VAL A 219 -3.53 23.61 7.04
C VAL A 219 -4.99 24.06 6.99
N ASN A 220 -5.25 25.25 6.45
CA ASN A 220 -6.61 25.80 6.35
C ASN A 220 -7.52 24.94 5.47
N GLU A 221 -7.01 24.28 4.43
CA GLU A 221 -7.79 23.33 3.63
C GLU A 221 -8.06 22.04 4.43
N PHE A 222 -7.03 21.52 5.09
CA PHE A 222 -7.10 20.22 5.78
C PHE A 222 -8.05 20.21 6.97
N VAL A 223 -8.11 21.30 7.76
CA VAL A 223 -8.99 21.34 8.95
C VAL A 223 -10.48 21.24 8.63
N TYR A 224 -10.89 21.53 7.38
CA TYR A 224 -12.29 21.45 6.95
C TYR A 224 -12.62 20.18 6.15
N LEU A 225 -11.64 19.40 5.72
CA LEU A 225 -11.86 18.15 5.00
C LEU A 225 -12.68 17.11 5.81
N PRO A 226 -12.36 16.81 7.09
CA PRO A 226 -13.14 15.87 7.87
C PRO A 226 -14.46 16.48 8.38
N ALA A 227 -15.56 15.73 8.25
CA ALA A 227 -16.84 16.07 8.87
C ALA A 227 -16.71 16.20 10.41
N PRO A 228 -17.62 16.95 11.08
CA PRO A 228 -17.56 17.18 12.53
C PRO A 228 -17.36 15.90 13.36
N ARG A 229 -18.06 14.81 13.01
CA ARG A 229 -17.94 13.51 13.70
C ARG A 229 -16.54 12.89 13.54
N ILE A 230 -15.93 13.02 12.37
CA ILE A 230 -14.59 12.50 12.09
C ILE A 230 -13.53 13.35 12.78
N ARG A 231 -13.75 14.67 12.86
CA ARG A 231 -12.88 15.60 13.61
C ARG A 231 -12.77 15.19 15.07
N ALA A 232 -13.88 14.87 15.73
CA ALA A 232 -13.86 14.42 17.13
C ALA A 232 -13.00 13.16 17.30
N VAL A 233 -13.12 12.19 16.39
CA VAL A 233 -12.31 10.95 16.38
C VAL A 233 -10.83 11.28 16.19
N LEU A 234 -10.47 12.13 15.23
CA LEU A 234 -9.08 12.55 14.99
C LEU A 234 -8.47 13.34 16.18
N MET A 235 -9.29 14.04 16.96
CA MET A 235 -8.81 14.77 18.14
C MET A 235 -8.68 13.89 19.39
N ALA A 236 -9.34 12.72 19.43
CA ALA A 236 -9.41 11.84 20.60
C ALA A 236 -8.56 10.56 20.45
N ASP A 237 -8.58 9.93 19.27
CA ASP A 237 -7.74 8.77 18.97
C ASP A 237 -6.28 9.22 18.80
N GLY A 238 -5.33 8.27 18.73
CA GLY A 238 -3.86 8.47 18.68
C GLY A 238 -3.28 9.45 17.64
N TYR A 239 -4.12 10.19 16.94
CA TYR A 239 -3.82 11.38 16.13
C TYR A 239 -3.84 12.69 16.92
N ALA A 240 -4.27 12.72 18.18
CA ALA A 240 -4.28 13.94 18.98
C ALA A 240 -2.93 14.68 19.03
N THR A 241 -1.82 13.92 18.97
CA THR A 241 -0.44 14.43 18.97
C THR A 241 0.13 14.67 17.58
N THR A 242 -0.57 14.33 16.49
CA THR A 242 -0.10 14.62 15.13
C THR A 242 -0.32 16.10 14.81
N GLY A 243 0.40 16.62 13.81
CA GLY A 243 0.29 18.03 13.42
C GLY A 243 -1.14 18.42 13.07
N ILE A 244 -1.88 17.55 12.37
CA ILE A 244 -3.29 17.78 12.02
C ILE A 244 -4.23 17.68 13.23
N GLY A 245 -3.97 16.78 14.19
CA GLY A 245 -4.74 16.70 15.43
C GLY A 245 -4.65 17.99 16.24
N LEU A 246 -3.43 18.50 16.41
CA LEU A 246 -3.18 19.78 17.07
C LEU A 246 -3.81 20.96 16.31
N ALA A 247 -3.72 20.97 14.98
CA ALA A 247 -4.34 22.02 14.15
C ALA A 247 -5.87 22.03 14.28
N LEU A 248 -6.49 20.84 14.28
CA LEU A 248 -7.92 20.65 14.50
C LEU A 248 -8.35 21.13 15.90
N GLN A 249 -7.64 20.72 16.95
CA GLN A 249 -7.90 21.17 18.32
C GLN A 249 -7.81 22.69 18.44
N ARG A 250 -6.73 23.30 17.93
CA ARG A 250 -6.56 24.76 17.92
C ARG A 250 -7.68 25.48 17.18
N LYS A 251 -8.21 24.91 16.09
CA LYS A 251 -9.28 25.54 15.31
C LYS A 251 -10.66 25.42 15.95
N PHE A 252 -10.98 24.28 16.55
CA PHE A 252 -12.35 23.93 16.96
C PHE A 252 -12.57 23.82 18.47
N GLN A 253 -11.53 23.58 19.28
CA GLN A 253 -11.65 23.54 20.75
C GLN A 253 -11.32 24.90 21.40
N SER A 254 -10.55 25.76 20.74
CA SER A 254 -10.27 27.13 21.23
C SER A 254 -11.51 28.02 21.28
N LYS A 255 -12.61 27.62 20.62
CA LYS A 255 -13.94 28.22 20.77
C LYS A 255 -14.77 27.45 21.78
N THR A 256 -14.24 27.27 22.99
CA THR A 256 -15.15 27.05 24.13
C THR A 256 -15.76 28.42 24.41
N PRO A 257 -17.08 28.65 24.21
CA PRO A 257 -17.67 29.93 24.58
C PRO A 257 -17.35 30.16 26.05
N ALA A 258 -16.76 31.33 26.35
CA ALA A 258 -16.65 31.83 27.73
C ALA A 258 -18.00 31.56 28.39
N ALA A 259 -17.96 30.84 29.51
CA ALA A 259 -19.12 30.33 30.21
C ALA A 259 -20.27 31.34 30.13
N VAL A 260 -21.23 31.09 29.22
CA VAL A 260 -22.51 31.76 29.27
C VAL A 260 -23.04 31.35 30.62
N LYS A 261 -23.15 32.31 31.56
CA LYS A 261 -23.85 32.15 32.82
C LYS A 261 -25.16 31.44 32.48
N ARG A 262 -25.20 30.12 32.71
CA ARG A 262 -26.43 29.37 32.59
C ARG A 262 -27.26 29.85 33.76
N ASP A 263 -28.31 30.60 33.47
CA ASP A 263 -29.39 30.75 34.42
C ASP A 263 -29.81 29.34 34.89
N PRO A 264 -30.11 29.17 36.18
CA PRO A 264 -30.40 27.87 36.76
C PRO A 264 -31.52 27.19 35.96
N PRO A 265 -31.38 25.90 35.61
CA PRO A 265 -32.33 25.21 34.77
C PRO A 265 -33.70 25.19 35.46
N LYS A 266 -34.71 25.77 34.80
CA LYS A 266 -36.11 25.49 35.12
C LYS A 266 -36.31 23.98 35.05
N VAL A 267 -36.73 23.39 36.17
CA VAL A 267 -37.04 21.97 36.33
C VAL A 267 -38.14 21.61 35.32
N VAL A 268 -37.74 21.03 34.19
CA VAL A 268 -38.65 20.36 33.26
C VAL A 268 -38.59 18.88 33.59
N GLY A 269 -39.77 18.28 33.76
CA GLY A 269 -39.98 16.93 34.27
C GLY A 269 -39.23 15.79 33.54
N PRO A 270 -39.32 14.57 34.09
CA PRO A 270 -38.47 13.45 33.71
C PRO A 270 -38.59 13.13 32.21
N ARG A 271 -37.47 13.29 31.49
CA ARG A 271 -37.35 12.81 30.10
C ARG A 271 -37.24 11.28 30.11
N PRO A 272 -37.89 10.58 29.16
CA PRO A 272 -37.74 9.14 29.00
C PRO A 272 -36.28 8.79 28.65
N ALA A 273 -35.81 7.68 29.22
CA ALA A 273 -34.44 7.21 29.10
C ALA A 273 -34.03 7.04 27.63
N VAL A 274 -33.02 7.79 27.22
CA VAL A 274 -32.33 7.59 25.94
C VAL A 274 -31.53 6.31 26.07
N ASN A 275 -31.85 5.30 25.24
CA ASN A 275 -31.11 4.05 25.18
C ASN A 275 -29.61 4.34 24.97
N PRO A 276 -28.71 3.77 25.79
CA PRO A 276 -27.29 3.97 25.62
C PRO A 276 -26.84 3.44 24.24
N PRO A 277 -25.85 4.08 23.59
CA PRO A 277 -25.29 3.58 22.34
C PRO A 277 -24.81 2.13 22.53
N ASN A 278 -25.14 1.27 21.56
CA ASN A 278 -24.83 -0.16 21.58
C ASN A 278 -23.36 -0.41 21.95
N VAL A 279 -23.14 -0.88 23.18
CA VAL A 279 -21.84 -1.24 23.77
C VAL A 279 -21.11 -2.33 22.95
N VAL A 280 -21.85 -3.05 22.11
CA VAL A 280 -21.37 -4.12 21.23
C VAL A 280 -20.31 -3.63 20.23
N ASP A 281 -20.42 -2.40 19.71
CA ASP A 281 -19.46 -1.89 18.71
C ASP A 281 -18.08 -1.60 19.31
N PHE A 282 -18.01 -1.22 20.59
CA PHE A 282 -16.75 -0.91 21.27
C PHE A 282 -15.99 -2.20 21.65
N HIS A 283 -16.70 -3.22 22.11
CA HIS A 283 -16.09 -4.52 22.43
C HIS A 283 -15.56 -5.23 21.19
N MET A 284 -16.26 -5.15 20.05
CA MET A 284 -15.76 -5.73 18.80
C MET A 284 -14.48 -5.05 18.32
N LEU A 285 -14.36 -3.72 18.47
CA LEU A 285 -13.14 -2.99 18.11
C LEU A 285 -11.95 -3.41 19.00
N LEU A 286 -12.19 -3.54 20.31
CA LEU A 286 -11.17 -3.97 21.27
C LEU A 286 -10.70 -5.41 21.01
N VAL A 287 -11.63 -6.32 20.70
CA VAL A 287 -11.32 -7.72 20.37
C VAL A 287 -10.49 -7.82 19.10
N VAL A 288 -10.82 -7.05 18.05
CA VAL A 288 -10.05 -7.04 16.80
C VAL A 288 -8.63 -6.50 17.03
N GLN A 289 -8.47 -5.45 17.84
CA GLN A 289 -7.15 -4.92 18.19
C GLN A 289 -6.32 -5.91 19.02
N LEU A 290 -6.93 -6.58 20.01
CA LEU A 290 -6.29 -7.63 20.81
C LEU A 290 -5.85 -8.81 19.95
N LEU A 291 -6.68 -9.27 19.02
CA LEU A 291 -6.33 -10.35 18.10
C LEU A 291 -5.17 -9.96 17.17
N ALA A 292 -5.12 -8.71 16.69
CA ALA A 292 -4.00 -8.22 15.88
C ALA A 292 -2.68 -8.18 16.67
N VAL A 293 -2.72 -7.78 17.95
CA VAL A 293 -1.55 -7.78 18.84
C VAL A 293 -1.10 -9.21 19.14
N LEU A 294 -2.04 -10.12 19.45
CA LEU A 294 -1.72 -11.53 19.72
C LEU A 294 -1.15 -12.23 18.47
N PHE A 295 -1.68 -11.94 17.29
CA PHE A 295 -1.18 -12.48 16.02
C PHE A 295 0.24 -11.99 15.72
N THR A 296 0.52 -10.69 15.93
CA THR A 296 1.87 -10.15 15.71
C THR A 296 2.88 -10.68 16.74
N ALA A 297 2.47 -10.87 18.00
CA ALA A 297 3.30 -11.47 19.04
C ALA A 297 3.60 -12.95 18.75
N THR A 298 2.61 -13.75 18.37
CA THR A 298 2.80 -15.17 18.04
C THR A 298 3.70 -15.37 16.82
N VAL A 299 3.56 -14.55 15.78
CA VAL A 299 4.47 -14.56 14.62
C VAL A 299 5.90 -14.20 15.03
N ALA A 300 6.08 -13.21 15.92
CA ALA A 300 7.40 -12.82 16.41
C ALA A 300 8.06 -13.91 17.27
N VAL A 301 7.29 -14.63 18.09
CA VAL A 301 7.76 -15.79 18.88
C VAL A 301 8.13 -16.95 17.96
N TRP A 302 7.29 -17.25 16.97
CA TRP A 302 7.58 -18.28 15.96
C TRP A 302 8.86 -18.01 15.18
N GLN A 303 9.15 -16.74 14.86
CA GLN A 303 10.39 -16.36 14.17
C GLN A 303 11.65 -16.44 15.05
N ARG A 304 11.51 -16.53 16.38
CA ARG A 304 12.62 -16.59 17.33
C ARG A 304 12.97 -18.01 17.81
N LEU A 305 12.18 -19.02 17.47
CA LEU A 305 12.46 -20.42 17.86
C LEU A 305 13.38 -21.10 16.82
N PRO A 306 14.63 -21.46 17.16
CA PRO A 306 15.62 -21.94 16.19
C PRO A 306 15.48 -23.41 15.77
N SER A 307 14.36 -24.11 16.02
CA SER A 307 14.36 -25.58 15.98
C SER A 307 13.09 -26.31 15.54
N PHE A 308 12.01 -25.63 15.13
CA PHE A 308 10.78 -26.35 14.74
C PHE A 308 10.76 -26.92 13.30
N GLY A 309 11.74 -26.55 12.45
CA GLY A 309 11.77 -26.95 11.04
C GLY A 309 12.51 -28.26 10.71
N ARG A 310 13.02 -29.03 11.69
CA ARG A 310 13.85 -30.22 11.41
C ARG A 310 13.28 -31.57 11.89
N ARG A 311 12.08 -31.63 12.48
CA ARG A 311 11.57 -32.87 13.13
C ARG A 311 10.20 -33.38 12.68
N MET A 312 9.74 -33.02 11.48
CA MET A 312 8.49 -33.58 10.90
C MET A 312 8.73 -34.18 9.51
N SER A 313 9.83 -34.93 9.33
CA SER A 313 10.04 -35.78 8.16
C SER A 313 10.59 -37.15 8.57
N LYS A 314 9.80 -37.91 9.31
CA LYS A 314 9.98 -39.36 9.45
C LYS A 314 8.68 -39.99 9.93
N VAL A 315 7.75 -40.16 8.99
CA VAL A 315 6.77 -41.24 9.06
C VAL A 315 7.29 -42.28 8.07
N GLU A 316 7.75 -43.40 8.60
CA GLU A 316 8.29 -44.53 7.85
C GLU A 316 7.17 -45.22 7.06
N GLN A 317 7.33 -45.31 5.74
CA GLN A 317 6.66 -46.32 4.91
C GLN A 317 7.69 -47.39 4.52
N PRO A 318 7.29 -48.67 4.46
CA PRO A 318 8.23 -49.77 4.22
C PRO A 318 8.64 -49.85 2.74
N THR A 319 9.95 -49.64 2.53
CA THR A 319 10.87 -50.28 1.60
C THR A 319 10.32 -51.09 0.40
N ARG A 320 10.51 -50.52 -0.80
CA ARG A 320 11.12 -51.21 -1.96
C ARG A 320 11.96 -50.21 -2.77
N ASP A 321 13.22 -50.54 -2.96
CA ASP A 321 14.30 -49.81 -3.67
C ASP A 321 14.85 -50.75 -4.78
N PRO A 322 15.70 -50.33 -5.75
CA PRO A 322 16.02 -48.99 -6.31
C PRO A 322 16.24 -49.07 -7.88
N PRO A 323 17.01 -48.23 -8.64
CA PRO A 323 17.79 -47.01 -8.30
C PRO A 323 17.81 -45.81 -9.31
N VAL A 324 18.51 -44.73 -8.89
CA VAL A 324 19.13 -43.61 -9.67
C VAL A 324 18.18 -42.44 -10.06
N SER A 325 18.37 -41.14 -9.78
CA SER A 325 19.53 -40.28 -9.45
C SER A 325 19.12 -38.93 -8.82
N LYS A 326 19.88 -38.51 -7.78
CA LYS A 326 20.43 -37.15 -7.49
C LYS A 326 19.54 -35.90 -7.66
N GLY A 327 18.96 -35.44 -6.54
CA GLY A 327 19.31 -34.18 -5.85
C GLY A 327 18.81 -32.83 -6.39
N LYS A 328 18.06 -32.07 -5.55
CA LYS A 328 18.45 -30.75 -5.01
C LYS A 328 17.41 -30.12 -4.07
N LEU A 329 17.94 -29.41 -3.09
CA LEU A 329 17.30 -28.70 -1.98
C LEU A 329 16.34 -27.57 -2.42
N VAL A 330 15.23 -27.47 -1.69
CA VAL A 330 14.29 -26.34 -1.68
C VAL A 330 14.83 -25.25 -0.73
N PRO A 331 14.94 -23.97 -1.12
CA PRO A 331 15.34 -22.91 -0.20
C PRO A 331 14.13 -22.34 0.58
N SER A 332 14.31 -22.21 1.89
CA SER A 332 13.41 -21.54 2.82
C SER A 332 13.35 -20.04 2.58
N TRP A 333 12.15 -19.47 2.58
CA TRP A 333 11.91 -18.03 2.41
C TRP A 333 12.17 -17.27 3.70
N ASN A 334 13.31 -16.57 3.78
CA ASN A 334 13.51 -15.52 4.78
C ASN A 334 12.89 -14.20 4.29
N ARG A 335 12.07 -13.57 5.14
CA ARG A 335 11.59 -12.19 4.95
C ARG A 335 12.80 -11.24 4.84
N PRO A 336 12.88 -10.36 3.83
CA PRO A 336 13.79 -9.23 3.88
C PRO A 336 13.19 -8.12 4.75
N SER A 337 13.99 -7.59 5.66
CA SER A 337 13.74 -6.31 6.33
C SER A 337 13.60 -5.19 5.28
N ILE A 338 12.54 -4.40 5.38
CA ILE A 338 12.39 -3.15 4.63
C ILE A 338 13.49 -2.20 5.10
N GLN A 339 14.61 -2.14 4.38
CA GLN A 339 15.60 -1.08 4.58
C GLN A 339 14.98 0.23 4.09
N ARG A 340 14.55 1.08 5.03
CA ARG A 340 14.27 2.49 4.76
C ARG A 340 15.51 3.10 4.10
N CYS A 341 15.39 3.48 2.83
CA CYS A 341 16.30 4.43 2.22
C CYS A 341 16.22 5.74 3.01
N LYS A 342 17.15 5.96 3.95
CA LYS A 342 17.39 7.29 4.51
C LYS A 342 17.99 8.15 3.39
N ARG A 343 17.14 8.76 2.57
CA ARG A 343 17.54 9.86 1.69
C ARG A 343 17.84 11.05 2.60
N ALA A 344 19.12 11.41 2.70
CA ALA A 344 19.55 12.54 3.51
C ALA A 344 18.92 13.83 2.97
N ARG A 345 18.03 14.45 3.75
CA ARG A 345 17.59 15.83 3.55
C ARG A 345 18.80 16.74 3.81
N ARG A 346 19.49 17.18 2.76
CA ARG A 346 20.36 18.36 2.83
C ARG A 346 19.50 19.58 2.60
N SER A 347 19.13 20.26 3.67
CA SER A 347 18.60 21.63 3.63
C SER A 347 19.76 22.59 3.30
N HIS A 348 19.70 23.26 2.16
CA HIS A 348 20.54 24.43 1.90
C HIS A 348 20.01 25.62 2.73
N PRO A 349 20.86 26.37 3.44
CA PRO A 349 20.44 27.63 4.05
C PRO A 349 20.40 28.72 2.98
N ALA A 350 19.25 29.42 2.91
CA ALA A 350 19.10 30.64 2.15
C ALA A 350 20.00 31.74 2.75
N ARG A 351 20.95 32.25 1.96
CA ARG A 351 21.80 33.37 2.31
C ARG A 351 21.10 34.66 1.89
N THR A 352 20.49 35.35 2.84
CA THR A 352 19.96 36.70 2.68
C THR A 352 21.11 37.70 2.60
N HIS A 353 21.32 38.32 1.43
CA HIS A 353 22.06 39.57 1.35
C HIS A 353 21.07 40.73 1.40
N GLY A 354 21.01 41.39 2.56
CA GLY A 354 20.49 42.75 2.65
C GLY A 354 21.49 43.72 2.02
N ARG A 355 21.00 44.63 1.17
CA ARG A 355 21.70 45.87 0.86
C ARG A 355 20.70 47.01 0.91
N ARG A 356 20.73 47.69 2.06
CA ARG A 356 20.24 49.05 2.27
C ARG A 356 21.31 49.99 1.73
N ALA A 357 20.94 50.90 0.85
CA ALA A 357 21.66 52.16 0.68
C ALA A 357 20.61 53.23 0.42
N SER A 358 20.46 54.07 1.43
CA SER A 358 19.73 55.34 1.45
C SER A 358 20.31 56.31 0.43
N GLY A 359 19.46 57.15 -0.13
CA GLY A 359 19.87 58.35 -0.84
C GLY A 359 20.30 59.45 0.12
N GLU A 360 21.09 60.38 -0.39
CA GLU A 360 21.17 61.75 0.11
C GLU A 360 21.63 62.66 -1.04
N SER A 361 20.91 63.76 -1.16
CA SER A 361 21.11 64.93 -2.01
C SER A 361 22.42 65.66 -1.69
N SER A 362 22.97 66.38 -2.68
CA SER A 362 23.24 67.84 -2.66
C SER A 362 24.32 68.22 -3.67
N SER A 363 24.10 69.39 -4.29
CA SER A 363 25.03 70.22 -5.09
C SER A 363 25.25 69.84 -6.55
#